data_AF-A0A7K0D356-F1
#
_entry.id   AF-A0A7K0D356-F1
#
_cell.length_a   1.000
_cell.length_b   1.000
_cell.length_c   1.000
_cell.angle_alpha   90.00
_cell.angle_beta   90.00
_cell.angle_gamma   90.00
#
_symmetry.space_group_name_H-M   'P 1'
#
loop_
_entity.id
_entity.type
_entity.pdbx_description
1 polymer ?
#
loop_
_entity_poly.entity_id
_entity_poly.type
_entity_poly.pdbx_seq_one_letter_code
_entity_poly.pdbx_strand_id
1 'polypeptide(L)' 'MIAAERTRGVFSRQLFLGENLDTDAIRADYRDGVLRLVIPVAEKAKPRKIEISRHDEHQAINA' A
#
# COMPACT_ATOMS: atom_id res chain seq x y z
N MET A 1 -21.53 -40.06 7.71
CA MET A 1 -21.12 -38.77 8.31
C MET A 1 -22.39 -37.99 8.56
N ILE A 2 -22.75 -37.69 9.82
CA ILE A 2 -24.08 -37.14 10.16
C ILE A 2 -24.08 -35.59 10.07
N ALA A 3 -22.92 -34.92 10.11
CA ALA A 3 -22.79 -33.48 9.81
C ALA A 3 -21.37 -33.12 9.30
N ALA A 4 -21.29 -32.10 8.44
CA ALA A 4 -20.05 -31.56 7.87
C ALA A 4 -20.07 -30.03 7.90
N GLU A 5 -19.83 -29.45 9.07
CA GLU A 5 -20.03 -28.01 9.33
C GLU A 5 -18.85 -27.14 8.90
N ARG A 6 -17.62 -27.68 8.97
CA ARG A 6 -16.41 -26.97 8.58
C ARG A 6 -16.18 -27.14 7.09
N THR A 7 -16.06 -26.01 6.38
CA THR A 7 -15.65 -26.00 4.98
C THR A 7 -14.29 -26.66 4.82
N ARG A 8 -14.16 -27.50 3.79
CA ARG A 8 -12.93 -28.24 3.46
C ARG A 8 -12.68 -28.12 1.96
N GLY A 9 -11.42 -28.28 1.56
CA GLY A 9 -11.00 -28.16 0.17
C GLY A 9 -9.90 -27.12 0.02
N VAL A 10 -9.66 -26.71 -1.22
CA VAL A 10 -8.68 -25.68 -1.56
C VAL A 10 -9.34 -24.31 -1.41
N PHE A 11 -8.68 -23.41 -0.70
CA PHE A 11 -9.10 -22.02 -0.55
C PHE A 11 -8.13 -21.13 -1.31
N SER A 12 -8.65 -20.17 -2.07
CA SER A 12 -7.86 -19.15 -2.75
C SER A 12 -8.53 -17.80 -2.61
N ARG A 13 -7.74 -16.76 -2.40
CA ARG A 13 -8.19 -15.37 -2.40
C ARG A 13 -7.12 -14.49 -3.03
N GLN A 14 -7.54 -13.69 -3.99
CA GLN A 14 -6.70 -12.69 -4.63
C GLN A 14 -7.08 -11.30 -4.12
N LEU A 15 -6.07 -10.46 -3.91
CA LEU A 15 -6.22 -9.07 -3.48
C LEU A 15 -5.58 -8.18 -4.54
N PHE A 16 -6.26 -7.10 -4.90
CA PHE A 16 -5.66 -6.04 -5.72
C PHE A 16 -5.01 -5.03 -4.78
N LEU A 17 -3.72 -4.79 -5.00
CA LEU A 17 -2.92 -3.88 -4.19
C LEU A 17 -2.72 -2.57 -4.95
N GLY A 18 -2.71 -1.45 -4.23
CA GLY A 18 -2.40 -0.15 -4.82
C GLY A 18 -0.91 -0.04 -5.18
N GLU A 19 -0.59 0.83 -6.13
CA GLU A 19 0.78 1.05 -6.64
C GLU A 19 1.79 1.53 -5.58
N ASN A 20 1.27 2.04 -4.46
CA ASN A 20 2.04 2.59 -3.36
C ASN A 20 2.54 1.53 -2.37
N LEU A 21 2.36 0.24 -2.65
CA LEU A 21 2.80 -0.85 -1.79
C LEU A 21 4.03 -1.55 -2.37
N ASP A 22 4.98 -1.88 -1.51
CA ASP A 22 6.18 -2.62 -1.87
C ASP A 22 5.89 -4.12 -1.80
N THR A 23 5.55 -4.70 -2.96
CA THR A 23 5.22 -6.12 -3.08
C THR A 23 6.44 -7.04 -3.02
N ASP A 24 7.65 -6.52 -3.21
CA ASP A 24 8.88 -7.31 -3.13
C ASP A 24 9.27 -7.57 -1.67
N ALA A 25 8.81 -6.70 -0.76
CA ALA A 25 9.08 -6.78 0.68
C ALA A 25 7.92 -7.36 1.52
N ILE A 26 7.03 -8.16 0.92
CA ILE A 26 5.92 -8.82 1.63
C ILE A 26 6.46 -9.76 2.71
N ARG A 27 5.86 -9.71 3.91
CA ARG A 27 6.09 -10.65 5.00
C ARG A 27 4.80 -11.37 5.38
N ALA A 28 4.92 -12.63 5.78
CA ALA A 28 3.81 -13.45 6.20
C ALA A 28 4.10 -14.08 7.56
N ASP A 29 3.09 -14.13 8.41
CA ASP A 29 3.10 -14.85 9.69
C ASP A 29 1.80 -15.64 9.84
N TYR A 30 1.90 -16.87 10.34
CA TYR A 30 0.74 -17.72 10.58
C TYR A 30 0.70 -18.17 12.03
N ARG A 31 -0.31 -17.73 12.75
CA ARG A 31 -0.43 -17.97 14.18
C ARG A 31 -1.90 -18.15 14.56
N ASP A 32 -2.16 -19.16 15.39
CA ASP A 32 -3.48 -19.43 15.99
C ASP A 32 -4.63 -19.47 14.97
N GLY A 33 -4.37 -20.04 13.78
CA GLY A 33 -5.37 -20.17 12.71
C GLY A 33 -5.46 -19.00 11.74
N VAL A 34 -4.69 -17.93 11.94
CA VAL A 34 -4.78 -16.68 11.15
C VAL A 34 -3.50 -16.43 10.35
N LEU A 35 -3.65 -16.26 9.03
CA LEU A 35 -2.58 -15.78 8.16
C LEU A 35 -2.57 -14.25 8.15
N ARG A 36 -1.50 -13.66 8.67
CA ARG A 36 -1.23 -12.22 8.63
C ARG A 36 -0.23 -11.92 7.52
N LEU A 37 -0.61 -11.05 6.59
CA LEU A 37 0.28 -10.52 5.56
C LEU A 37 0.61 -9.06 5.90
N VAL A 38 1.89 -8.70 5.84
CA VAL A 38 2.38 -7.33 6.02
C VAL A 38 3.04 -6.88 4.72
N ILE A 39 2.50 -5.82 4.14
CA ILE A 39 2.97 -5.25 2.88
C ILE A 39 3.38 -3.80 3.19
N PRO A 40 4.69 -3.48 3.16
CA PRO A 40 5.14 -2.13 3.41
C PRO A 40 4.61 -1.14 2.37
N VAL A 41 4.47 0.11 2.77
CA VAL A 41 4.25 1.20 1.81
C VAL A 41 5.59 1.50 1.12
N ALA A 42 5.58 1.58 -0.20
CA ALA A 42 6.76 1.89 -0.99
C ALA A 42 7.34 3.26 -0.61
N GLU A 43 8.67 3.40 -0.55
CA GLU A 43 9.35 4.65 -0.16
C GLU A 43 8.97 5.85 -1.07
N LYS A 44 8.67 5.59 -2.35
CA LYS A 44 8.16 6.62 -3.28
C LYS A 44 6.76 7.14 -2.95
N ALA A 45 5.98 6.38 -2.19
CA ALA A 45 4.62 6.75 -1.80
C ALA A 45 4.57 7.62 -0.54
N LYS A 46 5.70 7.92 0.10
CA LYS A 46 5.74 8.93 1.16
C LYS A 46 5.44 10.31 0.54
N PRO A 47 4.44 11.05 1.05
CA PRO A 47 4.09 12.37 0.52
C PRO A 47 5.30 13.30 0.62
N ARG A 48 5.77 13.80 -0.52
CA ARG A 48 6.85 14.78 -0.58
C ARG A 48 6.28 16.19 -0.43
N LYS A 49 6.85 16.98 0.48
CA LYS A 49 6.59 18.43 0.53
C LYS A 49 7.23 19.08 -0.71
N ILE A 50 6.45 19.80 -1.50
CA ILE A 50 6.96 20.60 -2.61
C ILE A 50 7.21 22.02 -2.10
N GLU A 51 8.45 22.47 -2.17
CA GLU A 51 8.80 23.86 -1.86
C GLU A 51 8.46 24.75 -3.06
N ILE A 52 7.70 25.82 -2.81
CA ILE A 52 7.38 26.83 -3.82
C ILE A 52 8.41 27.95 -3.66
N SER A 53 9.31 28.11 -4.65
CA SER A 53 10.19 29.27 -4.71
C SER A 53 9.39 30.50 -5.13
N ARG A 54 9.49 31.59 -4.36
CA ARG A 54 9.03 32.91 -4.78
C ARG A 54 10.24 33.70 -5.25
N HIS A 55 10.25 34.10 -6.52
CA HIS A 55 11.17 35.10 -7.04
C HIS A 55 10.49 36.45 -6.88
N ASP A 56 10.97 37.28 -5.95
CA ASP A 56 10.48 38.65 -5.73
C ASP A 56 11.14 39.62 -6.72
N GLU A 57 11.02 39.35 -8.03
CA GLU A 57 11.34 40.35 -9.06
C GLU A 57 10.03 40.94 -9.59
N HIS A 58 9.57 41.99 -8.93
CA HIS A 58 8.62 42.92 -9.52
C HIS A 58 9.31 43.69 -10.66
N GLN A 59 9.39 43.09 -11.84
CA GLN A 59 9.71 43.84 -13.06
C GLN A 59 8.48 44.67 -13.45
N ALA A 60 8.55 45.97 -13.15
CA ALA A 60 7.56 46.93 -13.63
C ALA A 60 7.63 46.99 -15.16
N ILE A 61 6.55 46.58 -15.81
CA ILE A 61 6.37 46.76 -17.26
C ILE A 61 5.92 48.20 -17.46
N ASN A 62 6.81 49.04 -17.98
CA ASN A 62 6.45 50.40 -18.37
C ASN A 62 5.70 50.37 -19.71
N ALA A 63 4.64 51.18 -19.78
CA ALA A 63 3.77 51.36 -20.94
C ALA A 63 4.43 52.14 -22.09
#